data_AF-A0A430A174-F1
#
_entry.id   AF-A0A430A174-F1
#
_cell.length_a   1.000
_cell.length_b   1.000
_cell.length_c   1.000
_cell.angle_alpha   90.00
_cell.angle_beta   90.00
_cell.angle_gamma   90.00
#
_symmetry.space_group_name_H-M   'P 1'
#
loop_
_entity.id
_entity.type
_entity.pdbx_description
1 polymer ?
#
loop_
_entity_poly.entity_id
_entity_poly.type
_entity_poly.pdbx_seq_one_letter_code
_entity_poly.pdbx_strand_id
1 'polypeptide(L)'
;MKRFWQFVICFSIVIVVVYMKPVLASRNTPPVKNKLDVIEESYKPANMLHNELNASGMALEIGTPEADWLKEHPNPTKTYQSAFDIKWLVYGSSLTDFYQVGISKGKVSNIFILGNHLDTDPFRIDMNLADLSEITTIFSTFKINFDNKIYRMELTEDDMNYRPLVSFNNGTFAMLHLNQTTGQLISIRYLDKETLLKLAPYPFDGINKYEPQLSDAIDWKVINEDNRQQTLQLLNLLRSRDHRLQYTFDEHLQSETTKSLDSFLEKPESVLDDEQNLIWADYQTKLSQSDIINFNEDMMNRLIKEAGFNKKNTHGLYYQPATDIPFMVSSLYGSRSYHEELLHTKDKYIGISFQKNSMLMFFSKQTPVETVKTEESSE
;
A
#
# COMPACT_ATOMS: atom_id res chain seq x y z
N MET A 1 47.60 -16.74 45.56
CA MET A 1 47.89 -15.57 44.68
C MET A 1 48.83 -15.89 43.52
N LYS A 2 49.94 -16.65 43.68
CA LYS A 2 50.86 -16.98 42.56
C LYS A 2 50.19 -17.68 41.35
N ARG A 3 49.28 -18.63 41.58
CA ARG A 3 48.60 -19.36 40.50
C ARG A 3 47.61 -18.51 39.70
N PHE A 4 47.01 -17.51 40.32
CA PHE A 4 46.10 -16.57 39.65
C PHE A 4 46.87 -15.67 38.68
N TRP A 5 48.04 -15.17 39.10
CA TRP A 5 48.91 -14.37 38.23
C TRP A 5 49.47 -15.17 37.05
N GLN A 6 49.77 -16.46 37.24
CA GLN A 6 50.18 -17.34 36.14
C GLN A 6 49.06 -17.54 35.11
N PHE A 7 47.81 -17.65 35.57
CA PHE A 7 46.64 -17.75 34.69
C PHE A 7 46.40 -16.46 33.90
N VAL A 8 46.46 -15.30 34.57
CA VAL A 8 46.29 -13.99 33.90
C VAL A 8 47.36 -13.75 32.84
N ILE A 9 48.62 -14.13 33.12
CA ILE A 9 49.70 -14.00 32.14
C ILE A 9 49.46 -14.91 30.93
N CYS A 10 49.09 -16.18 31.15
CA CYS A 10 48.78 -17.09 30.04
C CYS A 10 47.58 -16.60 29.21
N PHE A 11 46.53 -16.11 29.87
CA PHE A 11 45.32 -15.62 29.22
C PHE A 11 45.59 -14.40 28.35
N SER A 12 46.38 -13.44 28.85
CA SER A 12 46.79 -12.26 28.08
C SER A 12 47.64 -12.62 26.87
N ILE A 13 48.54 -13.60 26.99
CA ILE A 13 49.35 -14.08 25.85
C ILE A 13 48.46 -14.72 24.78
N VAL A 14 47.47 -15.52 25.16
CA VAL A 14 46.53 -16.14 24.21
C VAL A 14 45.71 -15.08 23.47
N ILE A 15 45.18 -14.07 24.17
CA ILE A 15 44.47 -12.95 23.53
C ILE A 15 45.37 -12.24 22.52
N VAL A 16 46.59 -11.90 22.93
CA VAL A 16 47.54 -11.20 22.06
C VAL A 16 47.86 -12.02 20.81
N VAL A 17 48.05 -13.34 20.92
CA VAL A 17 48.34 -14.21 19.76
C VAL A 17 47.14 -14.37 18.84
N VAL A 18 45.93 -14.56 19.40
CA VAL A 18 44.69 -14.72 18.61
C VAL A 18 44.36 -13.44 17.84
N TYR A 19 44.54 -12.28 18.49
CA TYR A 19 44.18 -10.98 17.90
C TYR A 19 45.31 -10.26 17.16
N MET A 20 46.58 -10.70 17.27
CA MET A 20 47.66 -10.18 16.40
C MET A 20 47.61 -10.75 14.98
N LYS A 21 47.09 -11.97 14.79
CA LYS A 21 47.05 -12.62 13.46
C LYS A 21 46.31 -11.81 12.39
N PRO A 22 45.11 -11.24 12.65
CA PRO A 22 44.41 -10.39 11.68
C PRO A 22 45.18 -9.09 11.38
N VAL A 23 45.84 -8.51 12.38
CA VAL A 23 46.55 -7.24 12.28
C VAL A 23 47.84 -7.37 11.44
N LEU A 24 48.55 -8.49 11.56
CA LEU A 24 49.74 -8.77 10.75
C LEU A 24 49.37 -9.21 9.32
N ALA A 25 48.24 -9.89 9.13
CA ALA A 25 47.74 -10.27 7.80
C ALA A 25 47.27 -9.06 6.96
N SER A 26 46.88 -7.95 7.60
CA SER A 26 46.48 -6.70 6.94
C SER A 26 47.65 -5.89 6.35
N ARG A 27 48.92 -6.22 6.65
CA ARG A 27 50.10 -5.47 6.14
C ARG A 27 50.66 -5.97 4.82
N ASN A 28 50.19 -7.11 4.32
CA ASN A 28 50.59 -7.65 3.02
C ASN A 28 49.44 -7.50 2.03
N THR A 29 49.12 -6.26 1.65
CA THR A 29 48.37 -6.03 0.41
C THR A 29 49.26 -6.48 -0.76
N PRO A 30 48.85 -7.44 -1.60
CA PRO A 30 49.60 -7.75 -2.80
C PRO A 30 49.71 -6.49 -3.67
N PRO A 31 50.84 -6.27 -4.37
CA PRO A 31 50.94 -5.16 -5.31
C PRO A 31 49.84 -5.33 -6.37
N VAL A 32 49.15 -4.23 -6.69
CA VAL A 32 48.10 -4.17 -7.71
C VAL A 32 48.66 -4.69 -9.02
N LYS A 33 48.35 -5.95 -9.32
CA LYS A 33 48.65 -6.57 -10.61
C LYS A 33 47.47 -6.28 -11.53
N ASN A 34 47.78 -5.44 -12.50
CA ASN A 34 46.98 -5.04 -13.65
C ASN A 34 45.73 -4.23 -13.27
N LYS A 35 45.62 -3.04 -13.89
CA LYS A 35 44.32 -2.50 -14.27
C LYS A 35 43.61 -3.66 -14.98
N LEU A 36 42.70 -4.31 -14.27
CA LEU A 36 41.56 -4.89 -14.94
C LEU A 36 40.97 -3.72 -15.69
N ASP A 37 41.01 -3.75 -17.02
CA ASP A 37 40.01 -3.03 -17.77
C ASP A 37 38.70 -3.46 -17.14
N VAL A 38 38.12 -2.55 -16.36
CA VAL A 38 36.69 -2.59 -16.11
C VAL A 38 36.14 -2.38 -17.51
N ILE A 39 35.97 -3.50 -18.22
CA ILE A 39 34.81 -3.63 -19.07
C ILE A 39 33.70 -3.30 -18.07
N GLU A 40 33.21 -2.06 -18.13
CA GLU A 40 31.81 -1.84 -17.82
C GLU A 40 31.11 -2.83 -18.75
N GLU A 41 30.94 -4.07 -18.28
CA GLU A 41 29.76 -4.79 -18.64
C GLU A 41 28.67 -3.88 -18.09
N SER A 42 28.22 -2.94 -18.95
CA SER A 42 26.89 -2.39 -18.82
C SER A 42 26.08 -3.64 -18.54
N TYR A 43 25.55 -3.76 -17.33
CA TYR A 43 24.62 -4.83 -17.03
C TYR A 43 23.51 -4.60 -18.05
N LYS A 44 23.58 -5.34 -19.17
CA LYS A 44 22.47 -5.45 -20.07
C LYS A 44 21.57 -6.35 -19.26
N PRO A 45 20.50 -5.85 -18.60
CA PRO A 45 19.53 -6.78 -18.08
C PRO A 45 19.21 -7.69 -19.25
N ALA A 46 19.37 -8.99 -19.03
CA ALA A 46 18.91 -9.96 -20.00
C ALA A 46 17.55 -9.47 -20.47
N ASN A 47 17.30 -9.50 -21.78
CA ASN A 47 15.94 -9.36 -22.30
C ASN A 47 15.14 -10.59 -21.83
N MET A 48 14.96 -10.78 -20.53
CA MET A 48 13.87 -11.56 -19.99
C MET A 48 12.65 -10.68 -20.23
N LEU A 49 12.12 -10.81 -21.44
CA LEU A 49 10.73 -10.53 -21.69
C LEU A 49 9.98 -11.34 -20.63
N HIS A 50 9.33 -10.65 -19.69
CA HIS A 50 8.37 -11.30 -18.82
C HIS A 50 7.42 -12.15 -19.68
N ASN A 51 7.17 -13.39 -19.25
CA ASN A 51 6.30 -14.29 -19.99
C ASN A 51 4.85 -13.81 -19.84
N GLU A 52 4.18 -13.66 -20.96
CA GLU A 52 2.77 -13.29 -21.02
C GLU A 52 1.90 -14.55 -20.96
N LEU A 53 0.91 -14.55 -20.07
CA LEU A 53 -0.15 -15.56 -20.07
C LEU A 53 -1.15 -15.29 -21.19
N ASN A 54 -1.86 -16.32 -21.62
CA ASN A 54 -3.03 -16.11 -22.46
C ASN A 54 -4.08 -15.34 -21.67
N ALA A 55 -4.60 -14.25 -22.24
CA ALA A 55 -5.67 -13.48 -21.65
C ALA A 55 -6.88 -14.39 -21.35
N SER A 56 -7.36 -14.33 -20.11
CA SER A 56 -8.44 -15.17 -19.56
C SER A 56 -9.14 -14.42 -18.42
N GLY A 57 -10.31 -14.92 -18.04
CA GLY A 57 -11.18 -14.29 -17.04
C GLY A 57 -11.42 -12.80 -17.32
N MET A 58 -11.45 -12.00 -16.26
CA MET A 58 -11.67 -10.56 -16.33
C MET A 58 -10.56 -9.75 -17.04
N ALA A 59 -9.44 -10.37 -17.42
CA ALA A 59 -8.43 -9.71 -18.26
C ALA A 59 -8.96 -9.43 -19.69
N LEU A 60 -9.93 -10.22 -20.15
CA LEU A 60 -10.57 -10.06 -21.47
C LEU A 60 -11.50 -8.84 -21.54
N GLU A 61 -12.01 -8.41 -20.39
CA GLU A 61 -12.97 -7.30 -20.27
C GLU A 61 -12.31 -5.92 -20.23
N ILE A 62 -10.99 -5.88 -20.04
CA ILE A 62 -10.23 -4.63 -20.05
C ILE A 62 -10.25 -4.04 -21.47
N GLY A 63 -10.72 -2.80 -21.57
CA GLY A 63 -10.89 -2.06 -22.81
C GLY A 63 -12.32 -2.09 -23.38
N THR A 64 -13.23 -2.90 -22.83
CA THR A 64 -14.65 -2.94 -23.20
C THR A 64 -15.28 -1.55 -23.03
N PRO A 65 -16.02 -1.02 -24.02
CA PRO A 65 -16.75 0.24 -23.88
C PRO A 65 -17.75 0.18 -22.72
N GLU A 66 -17.90 1.27 -21.96
CA GLU A 66 -18.83 1.30 -20.82
C GLU A 66 -20.27 0.89 -21.21
N ALA A 67 -20.72 1.33 -22.38
CA ALA A 67 -22.06 1.00 -22.87
C ALA A 67 -22.25 -0.51 -23.10
N ASP A 68 -21.24 -1.20 -23.61
CA ASP A 68 -21.27 -2.65 -23.83
C ASP A 68 -21.18 -3.39 -22.50
N TRP A 69 -20.30 -2.93 -21.60
CA TRP A 69 -20.21 -3.45 -20.24
C TRP A 69 -21.55 -3.38 -19.50
N LEU A 70 -22.22 -2.23 -19.50
CA LEU A 70 -23.50 -2.03 -18.82
C LEU A 70 -24.66 -2.82 -19.45
N LYS A 71 -24.52 -3.22 -20.72
CA LYS A 71 -25.50 -4.08 -21.38
C LYS A 71 -25.41 -5.52 -20.88
N GLU A 72 -24.20 -6.01 -20.64
CA GLU A 72 -23.94 -7.38 -20.16
C GLU A 72 -24.03 -7.48 -18.63
N HIS A 73 -23.61 -6.40 -17.93
CA HIS A 73 -23.62 -6.28 -16.48
C HIS A 73 -24.44 -5.05 -16.05
N PRO A 74 -25.78 -5.13 -16.12
CA PRO A 74 -26.64 -4.01 -15.75
C PRO A 74 -26.68 -3.79 -14.23
N ASN A 75 -27.07 -2.59 -13.82
CA ASN A 75 -27.40 -2.21 -12.44
C ASN A 75 -26.25 -2.34 -11.42
N PRO A 76 -25.17 -1.54 -11.54
CA PRO A 76 -24.22 -1.39 -10.46
C PRO A 76 -24.95 -0.91 -9.18
N THR A 77 -24.62 -1.52 -8.05
CA THR A 77 -25.22 -1.21 -6.75
C THR A 77 -24.85 0.19 -6.25
N LYS A 78 -23.66 0.66 -6.64
CA LYS A 78 -23.13 1.97 -6.29
C LYS A 78 -22.11 2.43 -7.32
N THR A 79 -21.87 3.73 -7.35
CA THR A 79 -20.78 4.33 -8.10
C THR A 79 -19.92 5.21 -7.20
N TYR A 80 -18.61 5.24 -7.43
CA TYR A 80 -17.68 6.14 -6.77
C TYR A 80 -16.84 6.89 -7.78
N GLN A 81 -16.49 8.13 -7.46
CA GLN A 81 -15.52 8.93 -8.20
C GLN A 81 -14.15 8.87 -7.53
N SER A 82 -13.09 8.93 -8.33
CA SER A 82 -11.70 8.95 -7.83
C SER A 82 -10.90 10.09 -8.44
N ALA A 83 -9.78 10.43 -7.78
CA ALA A 83 -8.90 11.51 -8.23
C ALA A 83 -8.22 11.24 -9.58
N PHE A 84 -8.16 9.98 -10.02
CA PHE A 84 -7.53 9.56 -11.29
C PHE A 84 -8.48 9.58 -12.50
N ASP A 85 -9.63 10.25 -12.39
CA ASP A 85 -10.67 10.25 -13.42
C ASP A 85 -11.14 8.81 -13.75
N ILE A 86 -11.28 8.01 -12.68
CA ILE A 86 -11.87 6.68 -12.73
C ILE A 86 -13.21 6.76 -12.00
N LYS A 87 -14.28 6.40 -12.72
CA LYS A 87 -15.59 6.11 -12.16
C LYS A 87 -15.66 4.63 -11.84
N TRP A 88 -15.81 4.29 -10.58
CA TRP A 88 -16.00 2.92 -10.13
C TRP A 88 -17.46 2.53 -10.18
N LEU A 89 -17.76 1.40 -10.80
CA LEU A 89 -19.05 0.72 -10.76
C LEU A 89 -18.94 -0.46 -9.80
N VAL A 90 -19.80 -0.52 -8.77
CA VAL A 90 -19.71 -1.54 -7.71
C VAL A 90 -20.76 -2.62 -7.91
N TYR A 91 -20.33 -3.89 -7.88
CA TYR A 91 -21.17 -5.06 -8.02
C TYR A 91 -20.98 -6.03 -6.86
N GLY A 92 -22.00 -6.84 -6.64
CA GLY A 92 -22.06 -7.78 -5.52
C GLY A 92 -22.26 -7.09 -4.17
N SER A 93 -22.52 -7.91 -3.15
CA SER A 93 -22.77 -7.43 -1.78
C SER A 93 -22.03 -8.23 -0.72
N SER A 94 -21.29 -9.26 -1.13
CA SER A 94 -20.63 -10.21 -0.24
C SER A 94 -19.29 -10.68 -0.80
N LEU A 95 -18.50 -11.37 0.02
CA LEU A 95 -17.25 -12.01 -0.44
C LEU A 95 -17.44 -13.14 -1.45
N THR A 96 -18.67 -13.49 -1.80
CA THR A 96 -18.95 -14.43 -2.89
C THR A 96 -18.84 -13.74 -4.24
N ASP A 97 -19.42 -12.54 -4.37
CA ASP A 97 -19.73 -11.91 -5.65
C ASP A 97 -19.22 -10.48 -5.78
N PHE A 98 -18.48 -9.96 -4.80
CA PHE A 98 -18.06 -8.55 -4.81
C PHE A 98 -16.92 -8.25 -5.78
N TYR A 99 -17.13 -7.25 -6.62
CA TYR A 99 -16.11 -6.65 -7.47
C TYR A 99 -16.44 -5.20 -7.82
N GLN A 100 -15.43 -4.45 -8.25
CA GLN A 100 -15.55 -3.07 -8.70
C GLN A 100 -14.91 -2.89 -10.06
N VAL A 101 -15.57 -2.19 -10.96
CA VAL A 101 -15.13 -1.95 -12.33
C VAL A 101 -14.80 -0.47 -12.50
N GLY A 102 -13.55 -0.16 -12.76
CA GLY A 102 -13.10 1.20 -13.03
C GLY A 102 -13.32 1.55 -14.50
N ILE A 103 -14.08 2.61 -14.75
CA ILE A 103 -14.28 3.20 -16.07
C ILE A 103 -13.42 4.45 -16.19
N SER A 104 -12.57 4.51 -17.21
CA SER A 104 -11.84 5.72 -17.59
C SER A 104 -11.91 5.93 -19.09
N LYS A 105 -12.06 7.18 -19.54
CA LYS A 105 -12.22 7.53 -20.96
C LYS A 105 -13.32 6.71 -21.69
N GLY A 106 -14.40 6.40 -20.97
CA GLY A 106 -15.56 5.64 -21.49
C GLY A 106 -15.33 4.14 -21.71
N LYS A 107 -14.25 3.57 -21.15
CA LYS A 107 -13.93 2.13 -21.26
C LYS A 107 -13.55 1.54 -19.91
N VAL A 108 -13.71 0.23 -19.77
CA VAL A 108 -13.21 -0.54 -18.62
C VAL A 108 -11.68 -0.43 -18.59
N SER A 109 -11.13 0.27 -17.60
CA SER A 109 -9.69 0.44 -17.44
C SER A 109 -9.10 -0.56 -16.45
N ASN A 110 -9.88 -0.98 -15.46
CA ASN A 110 -9.48 -1.97 -14.48
C ASN A 110 -10.67 -2.62 -13.77
N ILE A 111 -10.48 -3.82 -13.24
CA ILE A 111 -11.47 -4.59 -12.48
C ILE A 111 -10.80 -5.09 -11.19
N PHE A 112 -11.33 -4.67 -10.05
CA PHE A 112 -10.88 -5.07 -8.72
C PHE A 112 -11.83 -6.09 -8.11
N ILE A 113 -11.29 -7.18 -7.58
CA ILE A 113 -12.06 -8.36 -7.17
C ILE A 113 -11.71 -8.77 -5.74
N LEU A 114 -12.75 -8.93 -4.92
CA LEU A 114 -12.68 -9.59 -3.60
C LEU A 114 -13.52 -10.87 -3.55
N GLY A 115 -14.51 -11.00 -4.43
CA GLY A 115 -15.38 -12.16 -4.54
C GLY A 115 -14.62 -13.43 -4.90
N ASN A 116 -14.97 -14.56 -4.28
CA ASN A 116 -14.36 -15.87 -4.57
C ASN A 116 -15.16 -16.74 -5.56
N HIS A 117 -16.30 -16.26 -6.07
CA HIS A 117 -17.11 -16.94 -7.10
C HIS A 117 -17.28 -16.03 -8.34
N LEU A 118 -16.17 -15.51 -8.84
CA LEU A 118 -16.09 -14.72 -10.07
C LEU A 118 -15.12 -15.40 -11.03
N ASP A 119 -15.24 -15.07 -12.32
CA ASP A 119 -14.31 -15.58 -13.34
C ASP A 119 -12.95 -14.89 -13.21
N THR A 120 -12.07 -15.48 -12.41
CA THR A 120 -10.74 -14.95 -12.13
C THR A 120 -9.62 -15.80 -12.72
N ASP A 121 -9.94 -16.63 -13.72
CA ASP A 121 -8.94 -17.50 -14.34
C ASP A 121 -7.69 -16.71 -14.79
N PRO A 122 -6.49 -17.31 -14.66
CA PRO A 122 -6.19 -18.61 -14.06
C PRO A 122 -6.03 -18.58 -12.53
N PHE A 123 -6.35 -17.45 -11.89
CA PHE A 123 -6.14 -17.22 -10.46
C PHE A 123 -7.40 -17.52 -9.65
N ARG A 124 -7.23 -17.66 -8.34
CA ARG A 124 -8.34 -17.83 -7.41
C ARG A 124 -8.03 -17.18 -6.06
N ILE A 125 -9.03 -16.50 -5.50
CA ILE A 125 -8.97 -16.05 -4.11
C ILE A 125 -8.60 -17.24 -3.20
N ASP A 126 -7.82 -16.97 -2.16
CA ASP A 126 -7.24 -17.93 -1.21
C ASP A 126 -6.09 -18.82 -1.73
N MET A 127 -5.69 -18.71 -3.01
CA MET A 127 -4.45 -19.36 -3.49
C MET A 127 -3.20 -18.72 -2.84
N ASN A 128 -2.12 -19.47 -2.76
CA ASN A 128 -0.85 -18.98 -2.23
C ASN A 128 0.23 -18.83 -3.33
N LEU A 129 1.44 -18.39 -2.94
CA LEU A 129 2.54 -18.18 -3.87
C LEU A 129 3.03 -19.47 -4.56
N ALA A 130 2.94 -20.62 -3.89
CA ALA A 130 3.30 -21.91 -4.48
C ALA A 130 2.30 -22.29 -5.58
N ASP A 131 1.00 -22.13 -5.33
CA ASP A 131 -0.06 -22.33 -6.34
C ASP A 131 0.17 -21.39 -7.55
N LEU A 132 0.51 -20.12 -7.30
CA LEU A 132 0.81 -19.15 -8.37
C LEU A 132 2.03 -19.56 -9.20
N SER A 133 3.05 -20.14 -8.56
CA SER A 133 4.27 -20.60 -9.22
C SER A 133 4.04 -21.81 -10.13
N GLU A 134 2.94 -22.55 -9.93
CA GLU A 134 2.50 -23.61 -10.87
C GLU A 134 1.83 -23.03 -12.13
N ILE A 135 1.30 -21.81 -12.04
CA ILE A 135 0.62 -21.12 -13.15
C ILE A 135 1.62 -20.34 -14.01
N THR A 136 2.51 -19.58 -13.36
CA THR A 136 3.43 -18.68 -14.07
C THR A 136 4.72 -18.44 -13.29
N THR A 137 5.78 -18.09 -14.02
CA THR A 137 6.99 -17.50 -13.42
C THR A 137 6.67 -16.09 -12.92
N ILE A 138 7.12 -15.77 -11.71
CA ILE A 138 7.04 -14.44 -11.12
C ILE A 138 8.30 -13.66 -11.53
N PHE A 139 8.11 -12.55 -12.23
CA PHE A 139 9.20 -11.71 -12.72
C PHE A 139 9.43 -10.53 -11.80
N SER A 140 10.69 -10.11 -11.65
CA SER A 140 11.07 -8.92 -10.88
C SER A 140 11.05 -7.63 -11.72
N THR A 141 11.00 -7.71 -13.06
CA THR A 141 11.13 -6.54 -13.92
C THR A 141 10.12 -6.55 -15.05
N PHE A 142 9.43 -5.42 -15.25
CA PHE A 142 8.44 -5.24 -16.30
C PHE A 142 8.79 -4.05 -17.18
N LYS A 143 8.66 -4.22 -18.50
CA LYS A 143 8.83 -3.16 -19.50
C LYS A 143 7.47 -2.84 -20.10
N ILE A 144 6.97 -1.64 -19.88
CA ILE A 144 5.67 -1.16 -20.36
C ILE A 144 5.88 -0.12 -21.45
N ASN A 145 5.42 -0.45 -22.66
CA ASN A 145 5.40 0.48 -23.78
C ASN A 145 4.05 1.22 -23.79
N PHE A 146 4.08 2.54 -23.57
CA PHE A 146 2.90 3.40 -23.52
C PHE A 146 3.25 4.80 -24.06
N ASP A 147 2.41 5.38 -24.91
CA ASP A 147 2.61 6.71 -25.54
C ASP A 147 4.03 6.96 -26.09
N ASN A 148 4.55 6.00 -26.85
CA ASN A 148 5.89 6.01 -27.44
C ASN A 148 7.04 6.13 -26.42
N LYS A 149 6.77 5.89 -25.14
CA LYS A 149 7.76 5.82 -24.07
C LYS A 149 7.81 4.40 -23.50
N ILE A 150 8.98 4.05 -22.99
CA ILE A 150 9.21 2.80 -22.27
C ILE A 150 9.33 3.14 -20.80
N TYR A 151 8.44 2.60 -20.00
CA TYR A 151 8.48 2.63 -18.56
C TYR A 151 9.00 1.28 -18.08
N ARG A 152 9.87 1.30 -17.09
CA ARG A 152 10.40 0.07 -16.50
C ARG A 152 10.15 0.13 -15.00
N MET A 153 9.58 -0.96 -14.49
CA MET A 153 9.23 -1.14 -13.09
C MET A 153 9.99 -2.34 -12.55
N GLU A 154 10.46 -2.21 -11.32
CA GLU A 154 11.18 -3.25 -10.59
C GLU A 154 10.40 -3.62 -9.33
N LEU A 155 9.99 -4.88 -9.23
CA LEU A 155 9.36 -5.44 -8.05
C LEU A 155 10.46 -5.78 -7.04
N THR A 156 10.30 -5.31 -5.80
CA THR A 156 11.12 -5.75 -4.68
C THR A 156 10.83 -7.22 -4.34
N GLU A 157 11.65 -7.84 -3.48
CA GLU A 157 11.36 -9.19 -2.99
C GLU A 157 9.99 -9.27 -2.29
N ASP A 158 9.64 -8.24 -1.52
CA ASP A 158 8.32 -8.15 -0.87
C ASP A 158 7.20 -8.03 -1.90
N ASP A 159 7.40 -7.25 -2.98
CA ASP A 159 6.43 -7.18 -4.07
C ASP A 159 6.26 -8.53 -4.76
N MET A 160 7.34 -9.24 -5.06
CA MET A 160 7.25 -10.56 -5.70
C MET A 160 6.50 -11.57 -4.83
N ASN A 161 6.65 -11.49 -3.51
CA ASN A 161 6.04 -12.43 -2.57
C ASN A 161 4.59 -12.10 -2.23
N TYR A 162 4.24 -10.81 -2.14
CA TYR A 162 2.96 -10.37 -1.58
C TYR A 162 2.12 -9.49 -2.51
N ARG A 163 2.71 -8.98 -3.58
CA ARG A 163 2.01 -8.21 -4.61
C ARG A 163 2.54 -8.51 -6.03
N PRO A 164 2.64 -9.78 -6.46
CA PRO A 164 3.19 -10.09 -7.78
C PRO A 164 2.32 -9.48 -8.88
N LEU A 165 3.00 -9.02 -9.93
CA LEU A 165 2.39 -8.56 -11.17
C LEU A 165 2.48 -9.69 -12.20
N VAL A 166 1.42 -9.92 -12.95
CA VAL A 166 1.39 -10.87 -14.06
C VAL A 166 0.89 -10.16 -15.31
N SER A 167 1.50 -10.44 -16.46
CA SER A 167 1.11 -9.89 -17.76
C SER A 167 0.32 -10.88 -18.59
N PHE A 168 -0.60 -10.37 -19.41
CA PHE A 168 -1.32 -11.13 -20.41
C PHE A 168 -0.96 -10.69 -21.83
N ASN A 169 -1.12 -11.59 -22.79
CA ASN A 169 -0.77 -11.38 -24.20
C ASN A 169 -1.68 -10.38 -24.95
N ASN A 170 -2.77 -9.94 -24.33
CA ASN A 170 -3.58 -8.82 -24.80
C ASN A 170 -3.06 -7.45 -24.30
N GLY A 171 -1.91 -7.43 -23.61
CA GLY A 171 -1.28 -6.22 -23.10
C GLY A 171 -1.88 -5.67 -21.80
N THR A 172 -2.65 -6.50 -21.08
CA THR A 172 -3.20 -6.20 -19.76
C THR A 172 -2.39 -6.87 -18.65
N PHE A 173 -2.68 -6.52 -17.40
CA PHE A 173 -1.98 -7.05 -16.24
C PHE A 173 -2.96 -7.52 -15.17
N ALA A 174 -2.52 -8.45 -14.33
CA ALA A 174 -3.14 -8.75 -13.04
C ALA A 174 -2.15 -8.44 -11.92
N MET A 175 -2.59 -7.62 -10.97
CA MET A 175 -1.89 -7.38 -9.72
C MET A 175 -2.58 -8.19 -8.62
N LEU A 176 -1.81 -9.06 -7.98
CA LEU A 176 -2.30 -10.08 -7.05
C LEU A 176 -1.88 -9.70 -5.62
N HIS A 177 -2.81 -9.33 -4.74
CA HIS A 177 -2.43 -9.01 -3.36
C HIS A 177 -2.60 -10.24 -2.46
N LEU A 178 -1.51 -10.65 -1.83
CA LEU A 178 -1.50 -11.69 -0.81
C LEU A 178 -1.39 -11.06 0.58
N ASN A 179 -2.06 -11.67 1.55
CA ASN A 179 -1.92 -11.30 2.96
C ASN A 179 -0.58 -11.81 3.49
N GLN A 180 0.26 -10.93 4.03
CA GLN A 180 1.59 -11.26 4.55
C GLN A 180 1.56 -12.20 5.77
N THR A 181 0.43 -12.27 6.48
CA THR A 181 0.27 -13.13 7.65
C THR A 181 -0.17 -14.53 7.25
N THR A 182 -1.15 -14.66 6.34
CA THR A 182 -1.69 -15.96 5.94
C THR A 182 -1.03 -16.55 4.68
N GLY A 183 -0.37 -15.72 3.88
CA GLY A 183 0.18 -16.09 2.58
C GLY A 183 -0.88 -16.32 1.50
N GLN A 184 -2.13 -15.92 1.73
CA GLN A 184 -3.25 -16.18 0.83
C GLN A 184 -3.62 -14.95 0.01
N LEU A 185 -4.01 -15.17 -1.25
CA LEU A 185 -4.51 -14.15 -2.15
C LEU A 185 -5.85 -13.58 -1.64
N ILE A 186 -5.85 -12.29 -1.30
CA ILE A 186 -7.02 -11.58 -0.78
C ILE A 186 -7.73 -10.72 -1.81
N SER A 187 -7.05 -10.33 -2.89
CA SER A 187 -7.66 -9.55 -3.96
C SER A 187 -6.90 -9.70 -5.27
N ILE A 188 -7.63 -9.54 -6.37
CA ILE A 188 -7.09 -9.54 -7.73
C ILE A 188 -7.50 -8.22 -8.38
N ARG A 189 -6.56 -7.54 -9.04
CA ARG A 189 -6.87 -6.39 -9.87
C ARG A 189 -6.37 -6.60 -11.29
N TYR A 190 -7.28 -6.72 -12.24
CA TYR A 190 -6.96 -6.67 -13.66
C TYR A 190 -6.92 -5.22 -14.11
N LEU A 191 -5.95 -4.81 -14.92
CA LEU A 191 -5.81 -3.41 -15.33
C LEU A 191 -5.07 -3.23 -16.65
N ASP A 192 -5.38 -2.12 -17.32
CA ASP A 192 -4.65 -1.65 -18.49
C ASP A 192 -3.30 -0.99 -18.12
N LYS A 193 -2.49 -0.71 -19.16
CA LYS A 193 -1.17 -0.07 -19.02
C LYS A 193 -1.27 1.32 -18.40
N GLU A 194 -2.23 2.13 -18.82
CA GLU A 194 -2.34 3.52 -18.35
C GLU A 194 -2.66 3.55 -16.85
N THR A 195 -3.58 2.71 -16.41
CA THR A 195 -3.98 2.57 -15.01
C THR A 195 -2.83 2.04 -14.16
N LEU A 196 -2.06 1.08 -14.67
CA LEU A 196 -0.88 0.54 -13.97
C LEU A 196 0.18 1.63 -13.77
N LEU A 197 0.42 2.44 -14.80
CA LEU A 197 1.37 3.56 -14.73
C LEU A 197 0.88 4.70 -13.84
N LYS A 198 -0.43 4.99 -13.83
CA LYS A 198 -1.07 5.96 -12.93
C LYS A 198 -0.95 5.54 -11.46
N LEU A 199 -1.18 4.26 -11.20
CA LEU A 199 -1.13 3.70 -9.85
C LEU A 199 0.31 3.65 -9.32
N ALA A 200 1.29 3.43 -10.20
CA ALA A 200 2.72 3.32 -9.88
C ALA A 200 2.98 2.42 -8.63
N PRO A 201 2.47 1.17 -8.61
CA PRO A 201 2.54 0.32 -7.42
C PRO A 201 3.96 -0.20 -7.11
N TYR A 202 4.90 0.00 -8.04
CA TYR A 202 6.29 -0.47 -7.97
C TYR A 202 7.23 0.68 -8.37
N PRO A 203 8.47 0.72 -7.84
CA PRO A 203 9.44 1.75 -8.21
C PRO A 203 9.81 1.68 -9.71
N PHE A 204 9.98 2.85 -10.31
CA PHE A 204 10.50 2.99 -11.67
C PHE A 204 12.03 3.01 -11.66
N ASP A 205 12.68 2.16 -12.46
CA ASP A 205 14.14 2.06 -12.60
C ASP A 205 14.65 2.67 -13.94
N GLY A 206 13.81 3.48 -14.60
CA GLY A 206 14.08 4.11 -15.89
C GLY A 206 14.11 5.64 -15.89
N ILE A 207 14.48 6.22 -17.03
CA ILE A 207 14.50 7.68 -17.25
C ILE A 207 13.08 8.27 -17.25
N ASN A 208 12.11 7.50 -17.73
CA ASN A 208 10.72 7.94 -17.83
C ASN A 208 9.98 7.66 -16.52
N LYS A 209 9.37 8.69 -15.94
CA LYS A 209 8.35 8.56 -14.89
C LYS A 209 7.00 8.93 -15.47
N TYR A 210 5.96 8.21 -15.08
CA TYR A 210 4.60 8.56 -15.46
C TYR A 210 4.03 9.50 -14.40
N GLU A 211 3.70 10.72 -14.80
CA GLU A 211 3.06 11.70 -13.92
C GLU A 211 1.58 11.76 -14.29
N PRO A 212 0.68 11.23 -13.44
CA PRO A 212 -0.74 11.32 -13.69
C PRO A 212 -1.17 12.79 -13.63
N GLN A 213 -1.83 13.26 -14.69
CA GLN A 213 -2.52 14.54 -14.65
C GLN A 213 -3.82 14.37 -13.87
N LEU A 214 -3.96 15.10 -12.76
CA LEU A 214 -5.24 15.25 -12.09
C LEU A 214 -6.15 16.12 -12.95
N SER A 215 -7.43 15.81 -13.00
CA SER A 215 -8.42 16.66 -13.69
C SER A 215 -8.55 18.01 -12.98
N ASP A 216 -8.57 19.10 -13.74
CA ASP A 216 -8.76 20.46 -13.21
C ASP A 216 -10.16 20.68 -12.62
N ALA A 217 -11.12 19.80 -12.94
CA ALA A 217 -12.53 19.91 -12.53
C ALA A 217 -12.91 18.98 -11.37
N ILE A 218 -11.96 18.64 -10.49
CA ILE A 218 -12.20 17.75 -9.35
C ILE A 218 -12.98 18.46 -8.24
N ASP A 219 -14.18 17.94 -7.92
CA ASP A 219 -14.86 18.25 -6.66
C ASP A 219 -14.33 17.33 -5.55
N TRP A 220 -13.35 17.83 -4.79
CA TRP A 220 -12.74 17.08 -3.69
C TRP A 220 -13.72 16.71 -2.59
N LYS A 221 -14.83 17.44 -2.40
CA LYS A 221 -15.83 17.08 -1.39
C LYS A 221 -16.53 15.78 -1.77
N VAL A 222 -16.89 15.63 -3.05
CA VAL A 222 -17.50 14.40 -3.58
C VAL A 222 -16.49 13.25 -3.51
N ILE A 223 -15.26 13.45 -3.97
CA ILE A 223 -14.23 12.40 -3.96
C ILE A 223 -13.88 11.96 -2.53
N ASN A 224 -13.73 12.89 -1.59
CA ASN A 224 -13.41 12.53 -0.20
C ASN A 224 -14.52 11.69 0.44
N GLU A 225 -15.79 12.02 0.18
CA GLU A 225 -16.93 11.24 0.68
C GLU A 225 -17.04 9.86 0.00
N ASP A 226 -16.84 9.79 -1.31
CA ASP A 226 -16.81 8.53 -2.06
C ASP A 226 -15.67 7.63 -1.56
N ASN A 227 -14.48 8.18 -1.39
CA ASN A 227 -13.31 7.49 -0.85
C ASN A 227 -13.59 6.94 0.55
N ARG A 228 -14.23 7.73 1.41
CA ARG A 228 -14.62 7.32 2.77
C ARG A 228 -15.55 6.11 2.76
N GLN A 229 -16.59 6.19 1.95
CA GLN A 229 -17.61 5.15 1.83
C GLN A 229 -17.03 3.86 1.22
N GLN A 230 -16.20 4.00 0.17
CA GLN A 230 -15.52 2.88 -0.46
C GLN A 230 -14.55 2.21 0.52
N THR A 231 -13.79 3.01 1.29
CA THR A 231 -12.85 2.48 2.30
C THR A 231 -13.59 1.66 3.36
N LEU A 232 -14.67 2.20 3.92
CA LEU A 232 -15.48 1.48 4.91
C LEU A 232 -16.06 0.17 4.34
N GLN A 233 -16.57 0.20 3.11
CA GLN A 233 -17.12 -0.98 2.44
C GLN A 233 -16.07 -2.07 2.25
N LEU A 234 -14.91 -1.72 1.69
CA LEU A 234 -13.84 -2.69 1.43
C LEU A 234 -13.24 -3.25 2.72
N LEU A 235 -13.01 -2.39 3.73
CA LEU A 235 -12.53 -2.84 5.04
C LEU A 235 -13.51 -3.81 5.71
N ASN A 236 -14.81 -3.52 5.67
CA ASN A 236 -15.83 -4.39 6.27
C ASN A 236 -15.97 -5.74 5.55
N LEU A 237 -15.80 -5.77 4.22
CA LEU A 237 -15.75 -7.02 3.46
C LEU A 237 -14.54 -7.85 3.87
N LEU A 238 -13.34 -7.25 3.90
CA LEU A 238 -12.13 -7.95 4.30
C LEU A 238 -12.21 -8.44 5.76
N ARG A 239 -12.72 -7.62 6.69
CA ARG A 239 -12.97 -8.03 8.07
C ARG A 239 -13.92 -9.22 8.18
N SER A 240 -14.96 -9.25 7.34
CA SER A 240 -15.89 -10.38 7.29
C SER A 240 -15.20 -11.67 6.82
N ARG A 241 -14.16 -11.58 5.98
CA ARG A 241 -13.35 -12.72 5.54
C ARG A 241 -12.64 -13.37 6.72
N ASP A 242 -12.13 -12.56 7.64
CA ASP A 242 -11.45 -13.01 8.86
C ASP A 242 -12.42 -13.23 10.04
N HIS A 243 -13.72 -13.36 9.75
CA HIS A 243 -14.78 -13.56 10.74
C HIS A 243 -14.80 -12.49 11.85
N ARG A 244 -14.42 -11.26 11.52
CA ARG A 244 -14.46 -10.11 12.43
C ARG A 244 -15.78 -9.35 12.28
N LEU A 245 -16.19 -8.69 13.36
CA LEU A 245 -17.31 -7.76 13.33
C LEU A 245 -17.00 -6.57 12.41
N GLN A 246 -17.99 -6.14 11.63
CA GLN A 246 -17.88 -4.95 10.80
C GLN A 246 -17.79 -3.69 11.67
N TYR A 247 -17.00 -2.73 11.21
CA TYR A 247 -17.00 -1.40 11.80
C TYR A 247 -18.31 -0.68 11.51
N THR A 248 -18.80 0.02 12.54
CA THR A 248 -19.95 0.90 12.47
C THR A 248 -19.47 2.34 12.33
N PHE A 249 -20.02 3.08 11.38
CA PHE A 249 -19.79 4.51 11.26
C PHE A 249 -20.35 5.25 12.50
N ASP A 250 -19.58 6.19 13.04
CA ASP A 250 -19.98 7.04 14.16
C ASP A 250 -19.78 8.52 13.80
N GLU A 251 -20.84 9.32 13.91
CA GLU A 251 -20.83 10.73 13.46
C GLU A 251 -19.88 11.61 14.26
N HIS A 252 -19.82 11.42 15.58
CA HIS A 252 -18.95 12.19 16.46
C HIS A 252 -17.49 11.81 16.22
N LEU A 253 -17.19 10.50 16.14
CA LEU A 253 -15.86 10.00 15.78
C LEU A 253 -15.42 10.58 14.43
N GLN A 254 -16.29 10.54 13.43
CA GLN A 254 -16.03 11.09 12.10
C GLN A 254 -15.71 12.59 12.13
N SER A 255 -16.54 13.38 12.81
CA SER A 255 -16.34 14.84 12.93
C SER A 255 -14.96 15.16 13.51
N GLU A 256 -14.59 14.51 14.61
CA GLU A 256 -13.31 14.76 15.27
C GLU A 256 -12.12 14.19 14.48
N THR A 257 -12.28 13.06 13.78
CA THR A 257 -11.27 12.59 12.81
C THR A 257 -11.03 13.63 11.72
N THR A 258 -12.09 14.24 11.19
CA THR A 258 -11.95 15.29 10.16
C THR A 258 -11.27 16.54 10.70
N LYS A 259 -11.71 17.07 11.84
CA LYS A 259 -11.06 18.23 12.48
C LYS A 259 -9.57 17.98 12.78
N SER A 260 -9.24 16.78 13.27
CA SER A 260 -7.86 16.41 13.57
C SER A 260 -6.99 16.33 12.32
N LEU A 261 -7.52 15.76 11.23
CA LEU A 261 -6.81 15.73 9.95
C LEU A 261 -6.62 17.15 9.39
N ASP A 262 -7.65 18.00 9.43
CA ASP A 262 -7.56 19.38 8.92
C ASP A 262 -6.52 20.19 9.71
N SER A 263 -6.55 20.12 11.06
CA SER A 263 -5.59 20.80 11.92
C SER A 263 -4.15 20.33 11.68
N PHE A 264 -3.96 19.01 11.53
CA PHE A 264 -2.67 18.43 11.20
C PHE A 264 -2.12 18.96 9.88
N LEU A 265 -2.95 19.00 8.83
CA LEU A 265 -2.52 19.46 7.51
C LEU A 265 -2.25 20.98 7.47
N GLU A 266 -2.91 21.76 8.32
CA GLU A 266 -2.61 23.19 8.48
C GLU A 266 -1.31 23.45 9.24
N LYS A 267 -0.98 22.61 10.25
CA LYS A 267 0.19 22.78 11.14
C LYS A 267 0.88 21.43 11.43
N PRO A 268 1.53 20.81 10.42
CA PRO A 268 2.14 19.50 10.57
C PRO A 268 3.21 19.45 11.65
N GLU A 269 3.94 20.55 11.87
CA GLU A 269 5.01 20.67 12.87
C GLU A 269 4.54 20.49 14.33
N SER A 270 3.23 20.63 14.58
CA SER A 270 2.65 20.37 15.89
C SER A 270 2.55 18.87 16.23
N VAL A 271 2.57 18.02 15.20
CA VAL A 271 2.39 16.57 15.30
C VAL A 271 3.67 15.83 14.95
N LEU A 272 4.30 16.18 13.83
CA LEU A 272 5.50 15.52 13.32
C LEU A 272 6.74 15.85 14.17
N ASP A 273 7.66 14.90 14.25
CA ASP A 273 9.02 15.16 14.74
C ASP A 273 9.89 15.83 13.66
N ASP A 274 11.11 16.24 14.04
CA ASP A 274 12.01 16.97 13.13
C ASP A 274 12.34 16.17 11.85
N GLU A 275 12.48 14.84 11.95
CA GLU A 275 12.77 13.97 10.81
C GLU A 275 11.57 13.90 9.86
N GLN A 276 10.38 13.60 10.39
CA GLN A 276 9.15 13.53 9.60
C GLN A 276 8.75 14.89 9.02
N ASN A 277 9.06 16.00 9.71
CA ASN A 277 8.85 17.35 9.18
C ASN A 277 9.70 17.62 7.93
N LEU A 278 10.96 17.15 7.91
CA LEU A 278 11.80 17.28 6.71
C LEU A 278 11.24 16.45 5.55
N ILE A 279 10.78 15.23 5.83
CA ILE A 279 10.13 14.37 4.83
C ILE A 279 8.85 15.02 4.31
N TRP A 280 8.01 15.59 5.19
CA TRP A 280 6.81 16.34 4.82
C TRP A 280 7.14 17.52 3.90
N ALA A 281 8.16 18.32 4.23
CA ALA A 281 8.58 19.43 3.39
C ALA A 281 9.10 18.97 2.02
N ASP A 282 9.84 17.87 1.96
CA ASP A 282 10.31 17.30 0.69
C ASP A 282 9.15 16.78 -0.18
N TYR A 283 8.19 16.11 0.45
CA TYR A 283 6.99 15.62 -0.21
C TYR A 283 6.21 16.73 -0.92
N GLN A 284 6.00 17.86 -0.22
CA GLN A 284 5.29 19.02 -0.77
C GLN A 284 6.02 19.66 -1.97
N THR A 285 7.34 19.51 -2.05
CA THR A 285 8.15 20.18 -3.09
C THR A 285 8.50 19.27 -4.26
N LYS A 286 8.63 17.96 -4.05
CA LYS A 286 9.12 17.03 -5.07
C LYS A 286 8.06 16.10 -5.66
N LEU A 287 6.83 16.07 -5.13
CA LEU A 287 5.82 15.05 -5.52
C LEU A 287 6.45 13.64 -5.53
N SER A 288 7.37 13.39 -4.59
CA SER A 288 8.09 12.14 -4.48
C SER A 288 7.11 11.05 -4.07
N GLN A 289 6.89 10.08 -4.96
CA GLN A 289 5.98 8.95 -4.72
C GLN A 289 6.53 7.96 -3.66
N SER A 290 7.80 8.08 -3.26
CA SER A 290 8.48 7.11 -2.38
C SER A 290 8.50 7.50 -0.91
N ASP A 291 8.24 8.77 -0.56
CA ASP A 291 8.45 9.26 0.80
C ASP A 291 7.15 9.18 1.61
N ILE A 292 6.95 8.01 2.23
CA ILE A 292 5.83 7.74 3.13
C ILE A 292 6.15 8.36 4.49
N ILE A 293 5.20 9.11 5.05
CA ILE A 293 5.32 9.60 6.42
C ILE A 293 4.88 8.48 7.35
N ASN A 294 5.84 8.00 8.13
CA ASN A 294 5.62 6.94 9.08
C ASN A 294 5.18 7.55 10.41
N PHE A 295 3.90 7.46 10.70
CA PHE A 295 3.35 7.89 11.98
C PHE A 295 3.73 6.89 13.08
N ASN A 296 4.55 7.35 14.03
CA ASN A 296 4.80 6.58 15.24
C ASN A 296 3.65 6.76 16.26
N GLU A 297 3.70 5.97 17.34
CA GLU A 297 2.67 5.97 18.37
C GLU A 297 2.51 7.34 19.04
N ASP A 298 3.61 8.08 19.26
CA ASP A 298 3.59 9.39 19.91
C ASP A 298 2.89 10.45 19.04
N MET A 299 3.18 10.45 17.73
CA MET A 299 2.52 11.33 16.76
C MET A 299 1.02 11.02 16.69
N MET A 300 0.65 9.74 16.62
CA MET A 300 -0.76 9.32 16.61
C MET A 300 -1.47 9.71 17.91
N ASN A 301 -0.80 9.56 19.06
CA ASN A 301 -1.32 9.97 20.36
C ASN A 301 -1.56 11.49 20.46
N ARG A 302 -0.76 12.32 19.77
CA ARG A 302 -1.00 13.78 19.69
C ARG A 302 -2.30 14.07 18.94
N LEU A 303 -2.51 13.45 17.78
CA LEU A 303 -3.75 13.57 17.00
C LEU A 303 -4.98 13.14 17.80
N ILE A 304 -4.92 11.98 18.46
CA ILE A 304 -6.02 11.46 19.29
C ILE A 304 -6.34 12.42 20.44
N LYS A 305 -5.32 12.99 21.09
CA LYS A 305 -5.50 13.95 22.19
C LYS A 305 -6.11 15.25 21.71
N GLU A 306 -5.66 15.76 20.56
CA GLU A 306 -6.20 16.97 19.94
C GLU A 306 -7.67 16.81 19.57
N ALA A 307 -8.05 15.64 19.05
CA ALA A 307 -9.43 15.23 18.78
C ALA A 307 -10.28 15.02 20.05
N GLY A 308 -9.73 15.25 21.25
CA GLY A 308 -10.45 15.08 22.51
C GLY A 308 -10.67 13.62 22.93
N PHE A 309 -10.02 12.65 22.28
CA PHE A 309 -10.21 11.24 22.57
C PHE A 309 -9.20 10.68 23.58
N ASN A 310 -9.59 9.58 24.23
CA ASN A 310 -8.75 8.86 25.17
C ASN A 310 -8.03 7.69 24.48
N LYS A 311 -6.69 7.71 24.46
CA LYS A 311 -5.85 6.65 23.87
C LYS A 311 -6.07 5.23 24.42
N LYS A 312 -6.72 5.06 25.58
CA LYS A 312 -7.10 3.73 26.10
C LYS A 312 -8.21 3.08 25.27
N ASN A 313 -9.07 3.90 24.68
CA ASN A 313 -10.29 3.48 23.99
C ASN A 313 -10.27 3.79 22.50
N THR A 314 -9.39 4.68 22.06
CA THR A 314 -9.23 5.11 20.67
C THR A 314 -7.79 4.93 20.23
N HIS A 315 -7.60 4.42 19.03
CA HIS A 315 -6.32 4.42 18.31
C HIS A 315 -6.55 4.86 16.87
N GLY A 316 -5.51 4.95 16.05
CA GLY A 316 -5.66 5.46 14.70
C GLY A 316 -4.57 5.04 13.72
N LEU A 317 -4.86 5.33 12.46
CA LEU A 317 -3.99 5.08 11.32
C LEU A 317 -3.97 6.32 10.42
N TYR A 318 -2.78 6.81 10.11
CA TYR A 318 -2.58 7.79 9.04
C TYR A 318 -1.99 7.10 7.81
N TYR A 319 -2.46 7.47 6.63
CA TYR A 319 -1.94 6.93 5.37
C TYR A 319 -1.85 8.00 4.29
N GLN A 320 -0.77 7.96 3.52
CA GLN A 320 -0.56 8.75 2.32
C GLN A 320 0.40 8.02 1.36
N PRO A 321 0.24 8.16 0.02
CA PRO A 321 -0.88 8.81 -0.66
C PRO A 321 -2.13 7.91 -0.72
N ALA A 322 -3.27 8.42 -0.27
CA ALA A 322 -4.56 7.74 -0.24
C ALA A 322 -5.39 8.02 -1.52
N THR A 323 -4.80 7.75 -2.69
CA THR A 323 -5.35 8.16 -4.01
C THR A 323 -6.18 7.08 -4.72
N ASP A 324 -5.90 5.81 -4.45
CA ASP A 324 -6.64 4.66 -5.00
C ASP A 324 -7.09 3.74 -3.86
N ILE A 325 -8.39 3.74 -3.58
CA ILE A 325 -8.94 3.06 -2.41
C ILE A 325 -8.82 1.53 -2.48
N PRO A 326 -9.13 0.86 -3.61
CA PRO A 326 -8.91 -0.58 -3.71
C PRO A 326 -7.45 -0.99 -3.42
N PHE A 327 -6.48 -0.30 -4.02
CA PHE A 327 -5.05 -0.56 -3.80
C PHE A 327 -4.61 -0.27 -2.37
N MET A 328 -5.03 0.88 -1.82
CA MET A 328 -4.71 1.27 -0.46
C MET A 328 -5.25 0.23 0.53
N VAL A 329 -6.54 -0.12 0.43
CA VAL A 329 -7.18 -1.05 1.37
C VAL A 329 -6.58 -2.45 1.26
N SER A 330 -6.31 -2.95 0.05
CA SER A 330 -5.65 -4.26 -0.13
C SER A 330 -4.22 -4.25 0.42
N SER A 331 -3.48 -3.17 0.22
CA SER A 331 -2.11 -3.02 0.73
C SER A 331 -2.07 -2.90 2.26
N LEU A 332 -2.95 -2.09 2.84
CA LEU A 332 -3.08 -1.93 4.28
C LEU A 332 -3.47 -3.25 4.94
N TYR A 333 -4.53 -3.90 4.46
CA TYR A 333 -5.05 -5.14 5.05
C TYR A 333 -4.11 -6.33 4.84
N GLY A 334 -3.41 -6.38 3.70
CA GLY A 334 -2.43 -7.42 3.40
C GLY A 334 -1.10 -7.24 4.13
N SER A 335 -0.80 -6.04 4.63
CA SER A 335 0.44 -5.74 5.32
C SER A 335 0.44 -6.25 6.76
N ARG A 336 1.55 -6.85 7.19
CA ARG A 336 1.79 -7.22 8.57
C ARG A 336 1.87 -5.99 9.48
N SER A 337 2.39 -4.87 8.98
CA SER A 337 2.63 -3.65 9.75
C SER A 337 1.35 -2.92 10.16
N TYR A 338 0.24 -3.14 9.44
CA TYR A 338 -1.06 -2.52 9.72
C TYR A 338 -2.10 -3.52 10.24
N HIS A 339 -1.68 -4.79 10.38
CA HIS A 339 -2.54 -5.91 10.76
C HIS A 339 -3.11 -5.70 12.18
N GLU A 340 -2.29 -5.22 13.11
CA GLU A 340 -2.68 -5.01 14.51
C GLU A 340 -3.72 -3.90 14.64
N GLU A 341 -3.57 -2.81 13.88
CA GLU A 341 -4.47 -1.66 13.88
C GLU A 341 -5.83 -2.03 13.27
N LEU A 342 -5.84 -2.73 12.13
CA LEU A 342 -7.07 -3.02 11.37
C LEU A 342 -7.87 -4.22 11.90
N LEU A 343 -7.27 -5.09 12.71
CA LEU A 343 -7.90 -6.34 13.16
C LEU A 343 -8.09 -6.44 14.66
N HIS A 344 -7.97 -5.32 15.36
CA HIS A 344 -8.19 -5.26 16.79
C HIS A 344 -9.62 -5.71 17.15
N THR A 345 -9.71 -6.74 18.00
CA THR A 345 -10.97 -7.46 18.30
C THR A 345 -12.06 -6.65 18.97
N LYS A 346 -11.65 -5.61 19.71
CA LYS A 346 -12.57 -4.82 20.55
C LYS A 346 -13.14 -3.61 19.82
N ASP A 347 -12.63 -3.32 18.62
CA ASP A 347 -13.01 -2.11 17.92
C ASP A 347 -14.34 -2.32 17.24
N LYS A 348 -15.21 -1.32 17.41
CA LYS A 348 -16.58 -1.35 16.93
C LYS A 348 -16.90 -0.16 16.03
N TYR A 349 -16.33 1.01 16.34
CA TYR A 349 -16.62 2.25 15.63
C TYR A 349 -15.41 2.73 14.85
N ILE A 350 -15.67 3.40 13.72
CA ILE A 350 -14.65 3.98 12.88
C ILE A 350 -15.06 5.38 12.40
N GLY A 351 -14.12 6.32 12.45
CA GLY A 351 -14.15 7.59 11.74
C GLY A 351 -13.06 7.56 10.67
N ILE A 352 -13.37 8.01 9.45
CA ILE A 352 -12.46 7.97 8.31
C ILE A 352 -12.51 9.33 7.63
N SER A 353 -11.44 10.11 7.72
CA SER A 353 -11.36 11.40 7.03
C SER A 353 -10.38 11.33 5.86
N PHE A 354 -10.78 11.92 4.75
CA PHE A 354 -9.94 12.15 3.60
C PHE A 354 -9.77 13.65 3.38
N GLN A 355 -8.54 14.05 3.09
CA GLN A 355 -8.26 15.36 2.53
C GLN A 355 -7.28 15.19 1.37
N LYS A 356 -7.84 15.18 0.15
CA LYS A 356 -7.11 14.89 -1.09
C LYS A 356 -6.43 13.52 -1.05
N ASN A 357 -5.12 13.49 -0.84
CA ASN A 357 -4.26 12.32 -0.80
C ASN A 357 -3.88 11.90 0.63
N SER A 358 -4.39 12.56 1.65
CA SER A 358 -4.19 12.17 3.06
C SER A 358 -5.43 11.49 3.62
N MET A 359 -5.24 10.38 4.31
CA MET A 359 -6.29 9.70 5.06
C MET A 359 -5.91 9.58 6.53
N LEU A 360 -6.86 9.88 7.41
CA LEU A 360 -6.80 9.57 8.84
C LEU A 360 -7.99 8.69 9.21
N MET A 361 -7.73 7.59 9.92
CA MET A 361 -8.75 6.75 10.53
C MET A 361 -8.58 6.74 12.04
N PHE A 362 -9.69 6.90 12.76
CA PHE A 362 -9.75 6.58 14.19
C PHE A 362 -10.68 5.41 14.42
N PHE A 363 -10.26 4.50 15.29
CA PHE A 363 -11.01 3.33 15.70
C PHE A 363 -11.34 3.42 17.18
N SER A 364 -12.56 3.03 17.57
CA SER A 364 -12.97 3.06 18.97
C SER A 364 -13.73 1.81 19.41
N LYS A 365 -13.53 1.42 20.68
CA LYS A 365 -14.19 0.29 21.33
C LYS A 365 -15.61 0.59 21.79
N GLN A 366 -15.88 1.86 22.08
CA GLN A 366 -17.14 2.36 22.61
C GLN A 366 -17.58 3.59 21.83
N THR A 367 -18.86 3.93 21.88
CA THR A 367 -19.32 5.19 21.30
C THR A 367 -18.54 6.33 21.96
N PRO A 368 -17.80 7.16 21.21
CA PRO A 368 -17.06 8.26 21.81
C PRO A 368 -18.05 9.28 22.35
N VAL A 369 -18.07 9.46 23.67
CA VAL A 369 -18.94 10.44 24.32
C VAL A 369 -18.34 11.83 24.13
N GLU A 370 -19.16 12.84 23.83
CA GLU A 370 -18.76 14.24 23.94
C GLU A 370 -18.24 14.50 25.36
N THR A 371 -16.95 14.78 25.50
CA THR A 371 -16.45 15.40 26.73
C THR A 371 -16.96 16.84 26.75
N VAL A 372 -18.16 17.04 27.30
CA VAL A 372 -18.63 18.36 27.70
C VAL A 372 -17.59 18.90 28.68
N LYS A 373 -16.81 19.91 28.25
CA LYS A 373 -16.02 20.71 29.18
C LYS A 373 -17.03 21.45 30.05
N THR A 374 -17.31 20.93 31.23
CA THR A 374 -17.95 21.71 32.28
C THR A 374 -16.97 22.82 32.63
N GLU A 375 -17.21 24.02 32.12
CA GLU A 375 -16.66 25.23 32.71
C GLU A 375 -17.20 25.29 34.14
N GLU A 376 -16.38 24.89 35.11
CA GLU A 376 -16.61 25.27 36.50
C GLU A 376 -16.52 26.80 36.55
N SER A 377 -17.68 27.45 36.50
CA SER A 377 -17.86 28.80 36.98
C SER A 377 -17.59 28.80 38.48
N SER A 378 -16.37 29.11 38.86
CA SER A 378 -16.05 29.55 40.21
C SER A 378 -16.67 30.94 40.42
N GLU A 379 -17.83 30.98 41.08
CA GLU A 379 -18.34 32.15 41.81
C GLU A 379 -17.57 32.37 43.11
#